data_AF-A0A524DJS7-F1
#
_entry.id   AF-A0A524DJS7-F1
#
_cell.length_a   1.000
_cell.length_b   1.000
_cell.length_c   1.000
_cell.angle_alpha   90.00
_cell.angle_beta   90.00
_cell.angle_gamma   90.00
#
_symmetry.space_group_name_H-M   'P 1'
#
loop_
_entity.id
_entity.type
_entity.pdbx_description
1 polymer ?
#
loop_
_entity_poly.entity_id
_entity_poly.type
_entity_poly.pdbx_seq_one_letter_code
_entity_poly.pdbx_strand_id
1 'polypeptide(L)'
;MNYCPECGSELMEIFNICPYCGFSLSQFSKKIEKNIENKADVLSQKNKKIQELEAKINKLEKKSQSLGFGAAESWPFFIVFFFIAGFFLIFFFIMFFILRH
;
A
#
# COMPACT_ATOMS: atom_id res chain seq x y z
N MET A 1 23.45 11.63 -33.67
CA MET A 1 24.88 11.66 -33.33
C MET A 1 25.19 10.37 -32.59
N ASN A 2 25.94 9.46 -33.21
CA ASN A 2 26.34 8.21 -32.59
C ASN A 2 27.73 8.39 -31.97
N TYR A 3 27.88 7.99 -30.72
CA TYR A 3 29.15 8.03 -30.00
C TYR A 3 29.57 6.61 -29.62
N CYS A 4 30.88 6.35 -29.58
CA CYS A 4 31.40 5.08 -29.08
C CYS A 4 31.11 4.94 -27.58
N PRO A 5 30.51 3.84 -27.11
CA PRO A 5 30.20 3.66 -25.68
C PRO A 5 31.44 3.47 -24.80
N GLU A 6 32.58 3.08 -25.37
CA GLU A 6 33.84 2.91 -24.63
C GLU A 6 34.67 4.19 -24.57
N CYS A 7 34.86 4.88 -25.70
CA CYS A 7 35.78 6.02 -25.79
C CYS A 7 35.11 7.39 -25.98
N GLY A 8 33.78 7.43 -26.20
CA GLY A 8 33.02 8.67 -26.38
C GLY A 8 33.27 9.40 -27.70
N SER A 9 34.10 8.87 -28.60
CA SER A 9 34.36 9.48 -29.91
C SER A 9 33.14 9.42 -30.83
N GLU A 10 32.95 10.44 -31.66
CA GLU A 10 31.85 10.47 -32.64
C GLU A 10 32.08 9.41 -33.74
N LEU A 11 31.01 8.70 -34.07
CA LEU A 11 31.00 7.61 -35.04
C LEU A 11 30.01 7.92 -36.16
N MET A 12 30.44 7.75 -37.40
CA MET A 12 29.51 7.61 -38.52
C MET A 12 28.85 6.23 -38.43
N GLU A 13 27.54 6.17 -38.70
CA GLU A 13 26.64 5.03 -38.39
C GLU A 13 27.01 3.67 -39.04
N ILE A 14 28.06 3.63 -39.86
CA ILE A 14 28.38 2.51 -40.75
C ILE A 14 29.57 1.65 -40.26
N PHE A 15 30.23 2.02 -39.16
CA PHE A 15 31.41 1.29 -38.68
C PHE A 15 31.05 0.11 -37.77
N ASN A 16 31.57 -1.09 -38.07
CA ASN A 16 31.43 -2.27 -37.20
C ASN A 16 32.41 -2.26 -36.01
N ILE A 17 33.51 -1.52 -36.15
CA ILE A 17 34.60 -1.39 -35.18
C ILE A 17 34.94 0.09 -35.05
N CYS A 18 35.08 0.60 -33.83
CA CYS A 18 35.46 1.98 -33.57
C CYS A 18 36.91 2.22 -34.05
N PRO A 19 37.17 3.21 -34.93
CA PRO A 19 38.51 3.49 -35.43
C PRO A 19 39.44 4.12 -34.37
N TYR A 20 38.88 4.70 -33.30
CA TYR A 20 39.64 5.40 -32.27
C TYR A 20 40.12 4.47 -31.14
N CYS A 21 39.32 3.49 -30.75
CA CYS A 21 39.64 2.58 -29.64
C CYS A 21 39.62 1.09 -29.99
N GLY A 22 39.15 0.70 -31.18
CA GLY A 22 39.05 -0.70 -31.61
C GLY A 22 37.84 -1.46 -31.07
N PHE A 23 36.89 -0.81 -30.39
CA PHE A 23 35.69 -1.47 -29.85
C PHE A 23 34.75 -2.00 -30.93
N SER A 24 34.29 -3.25 -30.81
CA SER A 24 33.38 -3.89 -31.77
C SER A 24 31.90 -3.57 -31.46
N LEU A 25 31.30 -2.69 -32.27
CA LEU A 25 29.90 -2.28 -32.16
C LEU A 25 28.92 -3.39 -32.57
N SER A 26 29.34 -4.27 -33.48
CA SER A 26 28.53 -5.40 -33.96
C SER A 26 28.13 -6.38 -32.85
N GLN A 27 28.96 -6.51 -31.81
CA GLN A 27 28.68 -7.37 -30.66
C GLN A 27 27.86 -6.65 -29.58
N PHE A 28 27.96 -5.32 -29.54
CA PHE A 28 27.26 -4.50 -28.57
C PHE A 28 25.74 -4.52 -28.80
N SER A 29 25.27 -4.44 -30.05
CA SER A 29 23.84 -4.53 -30.39
C SER A 29 23.21 -5.85 -29.90
N LYS A 30 23.86 -6.99 -30.16
CA LYS A 30 23.42 -8.31 -29.68
C LYS A 30 23.40 -8.40 -28.14
N LYS A 31 24.34 -7.73 -27.47
CA LYS A 31 24.37 -7.66 -26.00
C LYS A 31 23.24 -6.81 -25.43
N ILE A 32 22.89 -5.72 -26.11
CA ILE A 32 21.74 -4.89 -25.75
C ILE A 32 20.44 -5.69 -25.85
N GLU A 33 20.19 -6.39 -26.96
CA GLU A 33 18.99 -7.21 -27.15
C GLU A 33 18.82 -8.24 -26.03
N LYS A 34 19.88 -8.99 -25.71
CA LYS A 34 19.87 -9.96 -24.60
C LYS A 34 19.65 -9.31 -23.23
N ASN A 35 20.23 -8.13 -23.00
CA ASN A 35 20.03 -7.41 -21.74
C ASN A 35 18.59 -6.92 -21.59
N ILE A 36 17.93 -6.53 -22.68
CA ILE A 36 16.51 -6.12 -22.67
C ILE A 36 15.62 -7.32 -22.34
N GLU A 37 15.87 -8.49 -22.97
CA GLU A 37 15.13 -9.73 -22.71
C GLU A 37 15.27 -10.19 -21.25
N ASN A 38 16.51 -10.29 -20.74
CA ASN A 38 16.75 -10.65 -19.34
C ASN A 38 16.08 -9.68 -18.36
N LYS A 39 16.03 -8.39 -18.69
CA LYS A 39 15.38 -7.38 -17.85
C LYS A 39 13.86 -7.52 -17.83
N ALA A 40 13.25 -7.94 -18.94
CA ALA A 40 11.82 -8.23 -19.00
C ALA A 40 11.44 -9.42 -18.10
N ASP A 41 12.25 -10.47 -18.09
CA ASP A 41 12.05 -11.64 -17.23
C ASP A 41 12.18 -11.29 -15.74
N VAL A 42 13.19 -10.49 -15.39
CA VAL A 42 13.38 -10.01 -14.01
C VAL A 42 12.19 -9.15 -13.56
N LEU A 43 11.66 -8.30 -14.44
CA LEU A 43 10.49 -7.47 -14.14
C LEU A 43 9.23 -8.32 -13.94
N SER A 44 9.03 -9.34 -14.77
CA SER A 44 7.94 -10.30 -14.65
C SER A 44 7.98 -11.04 -13.31
N GLN A 45 9.16 -11.50 -12.88
CA GLN A 45 9.30 -12.15 -11.57
C GLN A 45 9.04 -11.21 -10.39
N LYS A 46 9.50 -9.95 -10.47
CA LYS A 46 9.30 -8.96 -9.41
C LYS A 46 7.82 -8.62 -9.23
N ASN A 47 7.07 -8.50 -10.34
CA ASN A 47 5.63 -8.23 -10.31
C ASN A 47 4.82 -9.35 -9.64
N LYS A 48 5.19 -10.62 -9.84
CA LYS A 48 4.54 -11.77 -9.17
C LYS A 48 4.65 -11.69 -7.64
N LYS A 49 5.82 -11.32 -7.11
CA LYS A 49 6.03 -11.17 -5.65
C LYS A 49 5.20 -10.01 -5.07
N ILE A 50 5.11 -8.91 -5.80
CA ILE A 50 4.29 -7.74 -5.40
C ILE A 50 2.81 -8.15 -5.29
N GLN A 51 2.29 -8.87 -6.29
CA GLN A 51 0.92 -9.38 -6.26
C GLN A 51 0.64 -10.30 -5.06
N GLU A 52 1.58 -11.18 -4.71
CA GLU A 52 1.44 -12.05 -3.54
C GLU A 52 1.44 -11.26 -2.21
N LEU A 53 2.29 -10.23 -2.11
CA LEU A 53 2.36 -9.34 -0.94
C LEU A 53 1.07 -8.52 -0.79
N GLU A 54 0.56 -7.96 -1.87
CA GLU A 54 -0.69 -7.19 -1.89
C GLU A 54 -1.89 -8.06 -1.46
N ALA A 55 -1.95 -9.31 -1.92
CA ALA A 55 -2.98 -10.26 -1.50
C ALA A 55 -2.91 -10.56 0.02
N LYS A 56 -1.70 -10.65 0.58
CA LYS A 56 -1.50 -10.83 2.03
C LYS A 56 -1.94 -9.61 2.83
N ILE A 57 -1.64 -8.40 2.36
CA ILE A 57 -2.05 -7.14 3.00
C ILE A 57 -3.58 -7.04 3.06
N ASN A 58 -4.27 -7.27 1.93
CA ASN A 58 -5.74 -7.22 1.89
C ASN A 58 -6.38 -8.23 2.86
N LYS A 59 -5.77 -9.41 3.00
CA LYS A 59 -6.23 -10.43 3.97
C LYS A 59 -6.08 -9.97 5.42
N LEU A 60 -5.00 -9.24 5.74
CA LEU A 60 -4.77 -8.67 7.07
C LEU A 60 -5.74 -7.53 7.38
N GLU A 61 -5.99 -6.64 6.42
CA GLU A 61 -6.95 -5.53 6.56
C GLU A 61 -8.36 -6.04 6.86
N LYS A 62 -8.83 -7.06 6.14
CA LYS A 62 -10.13 -7.70 6.43
C LYS A 62 -10.19 -8.28 7.84
N LYS A 63 -9.07 -8.80 8.36
CA LYS A 63 -9.00 -9.36 9.71
C LYS A 63 -9.03 -8.26 10.77
N SER A 64 -8.32 -7.14 10.58
CA SER A 64 -8.35 -6.02 11.53
C SER A 64 -9.71 -5.33 11.57
N GLN A 65 -10.40 -5.20 10.42
CA GLN A 65 -11.73 -4.58 10.36
C GLN A 65 -12.80 -5.38 11.11
N SER A 66 -12.64 -6.72 11.19
CA SER A 66 -13.52 -7.60 11.98
C SER A 66 -13.26 -7.59 13.49
N LEU A 67 -12.15 -6.99 13.94
CA LEU A 67 -11.77 -6.89 15.36
C LEU A 67 -12.14 -5.54 16.00
N GLY A 68 -12.81 -4.66 15.24
CA GLY A 68 -13.37 -3.41 15.74
C GLY A 68 -14.87 -3.52 16.01
N PHE A 69 -15.32 -4.50 16.80
CA PHE A 69 -16.69 -4.51 17.31
C PHE A 69 -16.71 -3.78 18.66
N GLY A 70 -17.25 -2.56 18.62
CA GLY A 70 -17.26 -1.58 19.70
C GLY A 70 -17.86 -2.09 21.01
N ALA A 71 -17.08 -1.99 22.07
CA ALA A 71 -17.53 -2.19 23.45
C ALA A 71 -17.11 -1.05 24.40
N ALA A 72 -16.61 0.08 23.89
CA ALA A 72 -16.00 1.11 24.72
C ALA A 72 -16.76 2.45 24.84
N GLU A 73 -17.79 2.73 24.03
CA GLU A 73 -18.33 4.12 23.96
C GLU A 73 -19.78 4.32 24.45
N SER A 74 -20.56 3.26 24.70
CA SER A 74 -21.98 3.38 25.08
C SER A 74 -22.29 3.19 26.57
N TRP A 75 -21.35 2.66 27.36
CA TRP A 75 -21.51 2.52 28.83
C TRP A 75 -21.88 3.81 29.58
N PRO A 76 -21.30 4.99 29.30
CA PRO A 76 -21.64 6.19 30.07
C PRO A 76 -23.07 6.68 29.83
N PHE A 77 -23.63 6.45 28.63
CA PHE A 77 -25.00 6.87 28.32
C PHE A 77 -26.05 6.04 29.07
N PHE A 78 -25.85 4.72 29.20
CA PHE A 78 -26.77 3.88 29.96
C PHE A 78 -26.77 4.25 31.45
N ILE A 79 -25.60 4.50 32.03
CA ILE A 79 -25.48 4.87 33.45
C ILE A 79 -26.23 6.18 33.72
N VAL A 80 -26.03 7.21 32.90
CA VAL A 80 -26.72 8.50 33.06
C VAL A 80 -28.25 8.35 32.90
N PHE A 81 -28.71 7.54 31.95
CA PHE A 81 -30.14 7.27 31.77
C PHE A 81 -30.77 6.61 33.00
N PHE A 82 -30.09 5.64 33.62
CA PHE A 82 -30.59 4.99 34.84
C PHE A 82 -30.67 5.94 36.04
N PHE A 83 -29.68 6.83 36.22
CA PHE A 83 -29.72 7.83 37.29
C PHE A 83 -30.86 8.82 37.11
N ILE A 84 -31.09 9.29 35.87
CA ILE A 84 -32.19 10.21 35.56
C ILE A 84 -33.54 9.53 35.82
N ALA A 85 -33.76 8.33 35.27
CA ALA A 85 -35.01 7.61 35.44
C ALA A 85 -35.30 7.30 36.92
N GLY A 86 -34.28 6.89 37.68
CA GLY A 86 -34.41 6.65 39.12
C GLY A 86 -34.78 7.92 39.90
N PHE A 87 -34.15 9.05 39.59
CA PHE A 87 -34.46 10.33 40.24
C PHE A 87 -35.90 10.77 39.96
N PHE A 88 -36.37 10.64 38.72
CA PHE A 88 -37.76 10.95 38.36
C PHE A 88 -38.77 10.07 39.10
N LEU A 89 -38.50 8.77 39.25
CA LEU A 89 -39.38 7.88 40.01
C LEU A 89 -39.44 8.29 41.49
N ILE A 90 -38.29 8.53 42.12
CA ILE A 90 -38.25 8.94 43.53
C ILE A 90 -39.00 10.25 43.74
N PHE A 91 -38.78 11.23 42.87
CA PHE A 91 -39.49 12.52 42.92
C PHE A 91 -41.00 12.34 42.78
N PHE A 92 -41.44 11.51 41.83
CA PHE A 92 -42.86 11.22 41.63
C PHE A 92 -43.50 10.57 42.86
N PHE A 93 -42.81 9.61 43.50
CA PHE A 93 -43.28 8.97 44.73
C PHE A 93 -43.43 9.96 45.89
N ILE A 94 -42.46 10.86 46.09
CA ILE A 94 -42.51 11.88 47.15
C ILE A 94 -43.67 12.84 46.91
N MET A 95 -43.81 13.32 45.68
CA MET A 95 -44.87 14.27 45.30
C MET A 95 -46.25 13.64 45.46
N PHE A 96 -46.42 12.38 45.05
CA PHE A 96 -47.65 11.60 45.28
C PHE A 96 -47.98 11.44 46.77
N PHE A 97 -46.97 11.18 47.61
CA PHE A 97 -47.17 11.00 49.05
C PHE A 97 -47.59 12.31 49.75
N ILE A 98 -47.01 13.44 49.35
CA ILE A 98 -47.37 14.78 49.84
C ILE A 98 -48.79 15.16 49.40
N LEU A 99 -49.19 14.80 48.17
CA LEU A 99 -50.52 15.12 47.67
C LEU A 99 -51.63 14.27 48.30
N ARG A 100 -51.27 13.11 48.88
CA ARG A 100 -52.19 12.14 49.46
C ARG A 100 -52.38 12.32 50.98
N HIS A 101 -51.49 13.04 51.65
CA HIS A 101 -51.57 13.36 53.07
C HIS A 101 -52.17 14.75 53.29
#